data_AF-A0A1H3FV36-F1
#
_entry.id   AF-A0A1H3FV36-F1
#
_cell.length_a   1.000
_cell.length_b   1.000
_cell.length_c   1.000
_cell.angle_alpha   90.00
_cell.angle_beta   90.00
_cell.angle_gamma   90.00
#
_symmetry.space_group_name_H-M   'P 1'
#
loop_
_entity.id
_entity.type
_entity.pdbx_description
1 polymer ?
#
loop_
_entity_poly.entity_id
_entity_poly.type
_entity_poly.pdbx_seq_one_letter_code
_entity_poly.pdbx_strand_id
1 'polypeptide(L)'
;MKIILPNGEVVELDQHLNIHEKKEIVEKLKCEWIDTITKDKYAWFNNNTKYFLDSLANYLVWHKDNIDKCKHDKEVLSKKRVDKLSNFRKDSKEIPFSNLPKEQQQDLGIEV
;
A
#
# COMPACT_ATOMS: atom_id res chain seq x y z
N MET A 1 -5.01 -17.50 3.09
CA MET A 1 -3.55 -17.23 2.97
C MET A 1 -2.83 -18.40 3.61
N LYS A 2 -1.88 -19.02 2.91
CA LYS A 2 -1.09 -20.11 3.48
C LYS A 2 0.15 -19.55 4.17
N ILE A 3 0.41 -19.98 5.39
CA ILE A 3 1.61 -19.64 6.16
C ILE A 3 2.38 -20.90 6.50
N ILE A 4 3.70 -20.80 6.59
CA ILE A 4 4.57 -21.90 7.01
C ILE A 4 4.93 -21.66 8.47
N LEU A 5 4.67 -22.64 9.33
CA LEU A 5 5.04 -22.64 10.74
C LEU A 5 6.53 -22.96 10.91
N PRO A 6 7.15 -22.64 12.06
CA PRO A 6 8.55 -22.95 12.32
C PRO A 6 8.90 -24.46 12.25
N ASN A 7 7.93 -25.34 12.51
CA ASN A 7 8.06 -26.80 12.34
C ASN A 7 7.99 -27.26 10.87
N GLY A 8 7.69 -26.37 9.92
CA GLY A 8 7.54 -26.66 8.49
C GLY A 8 6.12 -27.04 8.06
N GLU A 9 5.16 -27.06 8.98
CA GLU A 9 3.76 -27.30 8.64
C GLU A 9 3.13 -26.08 7.96
N VAL A 10 2.17 -26.32 7.08
CA VAL A 10 1.46 -25.26 6.35
C VAL A 10 0.08 -25.10 6.96
N VAL A 11 -0.22 -23.89 7.44
CA VAL A 11 -1.54 -23.54 7.97
C VAL A 11 -2.23 -22.56 7.03
N GLU A 12 -3.52 -22.76 6.82
CA GLU A 12 -4.35 -21.87 6.03
C GLU A 12 -5.09 -20.88 6.95
N LEU A 13 -4.73 -19.60 6.84
CA LEU A 13 -5.38 -18.49 7.54
C LEU A 13 -6.50 -17.90 6.68
N ASP A 14 -7.64 -17.63 7.31
CA ASP A 14 -8.77 -16.98 6.65
C ASP A 14 -8.48 -15.50 6.37
N GLN A 15 -8.65 -15.08 5.12
CA GLN A 15 -8.40 -13.72 4.68
C GLN A 15 -9.56 -12.77 4.96
N HIS A 16 -10.76 -13.27 5.25
CA HIS A 16 -11.97 -12.47 5.38
C HIS A 16 -12.25 -12.00 6.82
N LEU A 17 -11.43 -12.42 7.78
CA LEU A 17 -11.53 -12.00 9.18
C LEU A 17 -11.20 -10.51 9.36
N ASN A 18 -11.79 -9.92 10.38
CA ASN A 18 -11.56 -8.51 10.72
C ASN A 18 -10.16 -8.31 11.33
N ILE A 19 -9.64 -7.08 11.34
CA ILE A 19 -8.28 -6.80 11.85
C ILE A 19 -8.07 -7.23 13.31
N HIS A 20 -9.12 -7.17 14.13
CA HIS A 20 -9.04 -7.53 15.54
C HIS A 20 -8.85 -9.04 15.70
N GLU A 21 -9.66 -9.84 15.00
CA GLU A 21 -9.55 -11.30 14.93
C GLU A 21 -8.20 -11.73 14.33
N LYS A 22 -7.75 -11.05 13.27
CA LYS A 22 -6.43 -11.31 12.68
C LYS A 22 -5.30 -11.05 13.66
N LYS A 23 -5.35 -9.95 14.40
CA LYS A 23 -4.37 -9.65 15.45
C LYS A 23 -4.39 -10.69 16.56
N GLU A 24 -5.57 -11.14 16.97
CA GLU A 24 -5.70 -12.17 18.00
C GLU A 24 -5.09 -13.51 17.53
N ILE A 25 -5.32 -13.90 16.28
CA ILE A 25 -4.70 -15.10 15.68
C ILE A 25 -3.18 -14.97 15.62
N VAL A 26 -2.68 -13.81 15.17
CA VAL A 26 -1.23 -13.56 15.09
C VAL A 26 -0.59 -13.59 16.48
N GLU A 27 -1.22 -12.99 17.50
CA GLU A 27 -0.71 -13.04 18.87
C GLU A 27 -0.75 -14.46 19.44
N LYS A 28 -1.81 -15.24 19.18
CA LYS A 28 -1.84 -16.66 19.58
C LYS A 28 -0.70 -17.46 18.96
N LEU A 29 -0.50 -17.34 17.64
CA LEU A 29 0.57 -18.03 16.91
C LEU A 29 1.96 -17.57 17.36
N LYS A 30 2.13 -16.28 17.63
CA LYS A 30 3.37 -15.73 18.17
C LYS A 30 3.67 -16.27 19.56
N CYS A 31 2.67 -16.35 20.44
CA CYS A 31 2.82 -16.91 21.78
C CYS A 31 3.12 -18.42 21.76
N GLU A 32 2.45 -19.17 20.89
CA GLU A 32 2.68 -20.61 20.72
C GLU A 32 4.11 -20.92 20.28
N TRP A 33 4.66 -20.10 19.39
CA TRP A 33 6.02 -20.29 18.87
C TRP A 33 7.06 -19.39 19.55
N ILE A 34 6.71 -18.68 20.63
CA ILE A 34 7.60 -17.72 21.31
C ILE A 34 8.89 -18.40 21.76
N ASP A 35 8.77 -19.61 22.30
CA ASP A 35 9.90 -20.40 22.76
C ASP A 35 10.80 -20.73 21.58
N THR A 36 10.24 -21.16 20.44
CA THR A 36 11.04 -21.47 19.25
C THR A 36 11.74 -20.23 18.67
N ILE A 37 11.09 -19.06 18.72
CA ILE A 37 11.60 -17.80 18.20
C ILE A 37 12.68 -17.21 19.12
N THR A 38 12.59 -17.41 20.43
CA THR A 38 13.43 -16.76 21.45
C THR A 38 14.48 -17.67 22.10
N LYS A 39 14.34 -19.00 21.96
CA LYS A 39 15.22 -19.99 22.58
C LYS A 39 16.68 -19.88 22.14
N ASP A 40 16.93 -19.52 20.89
CA ASP A 40 18.28 -19.34 20.37
C ASP A 40 18.47 -17.97 19.72
N LYS A 41 19.62 -17.36 19.95
CA LYS A 41 20.05 -16.12 19.28
C LYS A 41 20.07 -16.28 17.75
N TYR A 42 20.13 -17.52 17.26
CA TYR A 42 20.12 -17.87 15.85
C TYR A 42 18.76 -18.35 15.32
N ALA A 43 17.73 -18.46 16.17
CA ALA A 43 16.41 -18.94 15.76
C ALA A 43 15.80 -18.09 14.62
N TRP A 44 16.15 -16.81 14.57
CA TRP A 44 15.76 -15.86 13.52
C TRP A 44 16.43 -16.10 12.17
N PHE A 45 17.57 -16.81 12.14
CA PHE A 45 18.27 -17.18 10.91
C PHE A 45 17.79 -18.50 10.33
N ASN A 46 16.96 -19.26 11.06
CA ASN A 46 16.29 -20.40 10.47
C ASN A 46 15.28 -19.89 9.42
N ASN A 47 15.42 -20.39 8.19
CA ASN A 47 14.56 -20.04 7.07
C ASN A 47 13.07 -20.20 7.42
N ASN A 48 12.71 -21.27 8.14
CA ASN A 48 11.30 -21.51 8.51
C ASN A 48 10.76 -20.43 9.45
N THR A 49 11.53 -20.06 10.48
CA THR A 49 11.15 -18.98 11.42
C THR A 49 11.06 -17.64 10.71
N LYS A 50 11.99 -17.35 9.80
CA LYS A 50 11.95 -16.13 9.00
C LYS A 50 10.70 -16.08 8.11
N TYR A 51 10.43 -17.14 7.35
CA TYR A 51 9.24 -17.23 6.50
C TYR A 51 7.95 -17.16 7.31
N PHE A 52 7.92 -17.77 8.49
CA PHE A 52 6.80 -17.66 9.43
C PHE A 52 6.53 -16.21 9.83
N LEU A 53 7.55 -15.49 10.32
CA LEU A 53 7.43 -14.10 10.74
C LEU A 53 7.06 -13.17 9.57
N ASP A 54 7.69 -13.35 8.41
CA ASP A 54 7.37 -12.60 7.19
C ASP A 54 5.92 -12.85 6.75
N SER A 55 5.44 -14.09 6.86
CA SER A 55 4.06 -14.46 6.53
C SER A 55 3.05 -13.83 7.48
N LEU A 56 3.32 -13.81 8.78
CA LEU A 56 2.47 -13.13 9.78
C LEU A 56 2.42 -11.62 9.53
N ALA A 57 3.56 -11.00 9.21
CA ALA A 57 3.62 -9.59 8.86
C ALA A 57 2.78 -9.29 7.61
N ASN A 58 2.93 -10.10 6.55
CA ASN A 58 2.15 -9.95 5.31
C ASN A 58 0.65 -10.10 5.55
N TYR A 59 0.25 -11.04 6.41
CA TYR A 59 -1.16 -11.26 6.77
C TYR A 59 -1.81 -10.03 7.43
N LEU A 60 -1.04 -9.29 8.24
CA LEU A 60 -1.50 -8.03 8.85
C LEU A 60 -1.48 -6.85 7.85
N VAL A 61 -0.44 -6.76 7.01
CA VAL A 61 -0.27 -5.67 6.03
C VAL A 61 -1.37 -5.70 4.96
N TRP A 62 -1.73 -6.88 4.45
CA TRP A 62 -2.82 -7.00 3.45
C TRP A 62 -4.15 -6.45 3.96
N HIS A 63 -4.39 -6.42 5.27
CA HIS A 63 -5.57 -5.77 5.83
C HIS A 63 -5.43 -4.24 5.85
N LYS A 64 -4.23 -3.70 6.08
CA LYS A 64 -3.98 -2.25 6.08
C LYS A 64 -4.18 -1.65 4.68
N ASP A 65 -3.74 -2.36 3.65
CA ASP A 65 -3.93 -1.96 2.25
C ASP A 65 -5.41 -1.83 1.86
N ASN A 66 -6.30 -2.67 2.39
CA ASN A 66 -7.73 -2.55 2.09
C ASN A 66 -8.40 -1.32 2.75
N ILE A 67 -7.82 -0.80 3.84
CA ILE A 67 -8.31 0.42 4.51
C ILE A 67 -7.69 1.68 3.89
N ASP A 68 -6.41 1.63 3.50
CA ASP A 68 -5.64 2.80 3.03
C ASP A 68 -5.64 3.01 1.50
N LYS A 69 -6.01 2.01 0.69
CA LYS A 69 -6.11 2.15 -0.79
C LYS A 69 -7.03 3.29 -1.24
N CYS A 70 -7.97 3.74 -0.41
CA CYS A 70 -8.87 4.84 -0.74
C CYS A 70 -8.38 6.23 -0.28
N LYS A 71 -7.32 6.34 0.54
CA LYS A 71 -6.91 7.63 1.14
C LYS A 71 -5.70 8.31 0.49
N HIS A 72 -4.77 7.56 -0.10
CA HIS A 72 -3.50 8.17 -0.59
C HIS A 72 -3.17 7.94 -2.07
N ASP A 73 -3.86 7.07 -2.79
CA ASP A 73 -3.51 6.74 -4.19
C ASP A 73 -4.03 7.73 -5.25
N LYS A 74 -4.66 8.85 -4.85
CA LYS A 74 -5.10 9.89 -5.80
C LYS A 74 -4.07 11.00 -6.07
N GLU A 75 -2.97 11.10 -5.32
CA GLU A 75 -2.11 12.29 -5.39
C GLU A 75 -0.69 12.10 -5.95
N VAL A 76 -0.29 10.89 -6.35
CA VAL A 76 1.04 10.70 -6.94
C VAL A 76 0.93 10.22 -8.38
N LEU A 77 0.44 11.10 -9.26
CA LEU A 77 0.83 11.01 -10.66
C LEU A 77 2.36 11.08 -10.68
N SER A 78 3.01 10.02 -11.16
CA SER A 78 4.47 9.97 -11.25
C SER A 78 5.01 11.21 -11.96
N LYS A 79 6.19 11.73 -11.53
CA LYS A 79 6.83 12.89 -12.19
C LYS A 79 6.87 12.76 -13.72
N LYS A 80 7.09 11.53 -14.24
CA LYS A 80 7.03 11.23 -15.68
C LYS A 80 5.66 11.49 -16.33
N ARG A 81 4.54 11.24 -15.64
CA ARG A 81 3.19 11.57 -16.13
C ARG A 81 2.93 13.08 -16.07
N VAL A 82 3.39 13.75 -15.02
CA VAL A 82 3.32 15.21 -14.90
C VAL A 82 4.13 15.89 -16.00
N ASP A 83 5.33 15.40 -16.28
CA ASP A 83 6.20 15.89 -17.36
C ASP A 83 5.62 15.61 -18.76
N LYS A 84 4.93 14.48 -18.95
CA LYS A 84 4.20 14.22 -20.20
C LYS A 84 3.01 15.18 -20.37
N LEU A 85 2.29 15.48 -19.29
CA LEU A 85 1.18 16.46 -19.35
C LEU A 85 1.70 17.88 -19.61
N SER A 86 2.82 18.26 -18.99
CA SER A 86 3.42 19.58 -19.17
C SER A 86 4.04 19.75 -20.56
N ASN A 87 4.60 18.69 -21.14
CA ASN A 87 5.07 18.72 -22.52
C ASN A 87 3.92 18.70 -23.54
N PHE A 88 2.79 18.04 -23.25
CA PHE A 88 1.57 18.18 -24.06
C PHE A 88 1.08 19.63 -24.11
N ARG A 89 1.21 20.37 -22.99
CA ARG A 89 0.88 21.81 -22.92
C ARG A 89 1.87 22.71 -23.67
N LYS A 90 3.10 22.27 -23.93
CA LYS A 90 4.09 23.04 -24.70
C LYS A 90 3.85 22.97 -26.20
N ASP A 91 3.34 21.84 -26.69
CA ASP A 91 3.05 21.63 -28.11
C ASP A 91 1.63 22.06 -28.49
N SER A 92 0.69 22.11 -27.52
CA SER A 92 -0.58 22.78 -27.72
C SER A 92 -0.39 24.29 -27.67
N LYS A 93 -0.87 25.01 -28.68
CA LYS A 93 -1.02 26.48 -28.68
C LYS A 93 -2.06 26.94 -27.65
N GLU A 94 -1.92 26.53 -26.40
CA GLU A 94 -2.72 27.02 -25.27
C GLU A 94 -2.19 28.41 -24.93
N ILE A 95 -2.84 29.41 -25.53
CA ILE A 95 -2.66 30.81 -25.13
C ILE A 95 -3.24 30.91 -23.71
N PRO A 96 -2.47 31.33 -22.69
CA PRO A 96 -3.01 31.50 -21.35
C PRO A 96 -4.20 32.46 -21.39
N PHE A 97 -5.27 32.18 -20.63
CA PHE A 97 -6.51 32.96 -20.66
C PHE A 97 -6.30 34.46 -20.45
N SER A 98 -5.25 34.83 -19.69
CA SER A 98 -4.81 36.21 -19.45
C SER A 98 -4.32 36.95 -20.71
N ASN A 99 -3.96 36.23 -21.78
CA ASN A 99 -3.55 36.79 -23.06
C ASN A 99 -4.67 36.78 -24.11
N LEU A 100 -5.89 36.36 -23.76
CA LEU A 100 -7.04 36.45 -24.66
C LEU A 100 -7.57 37.90 -24.72
N PRO A 101 -8.15 38.32 -25.87
CA PRO A 101 -8.87 39.58 -25.96
C PRO A 101 -10.03 39.65 -24.96
N LYS A 102 -10.31 40.84 -24.42
CA LYS A 102 -11.32 41.07 -23.37
C LYS A 102 -12.72 40.57 -23.75
N GLU A 103 -13.08 40.65 -25.03
CA GLU A 103 -14.38 40.18 -25.55
C GLU A 103 -14.52 38.65 -25.38
N GLN A 104 -13.45 37.89 -25.67
CA GLN A 104 -13.45 36.43 -25.51
C GLN A 104 -13.39 36.00 -24.04
N GLN A 105 -12.79 36.83 -23.18
CA GLN A 105 -12.78 36.58 -21.73
C GLN A 105 -14.19 36.73 -21.14
N GLN A 106 -14.95 37.75 -21.59
CA GLN A 106 -16.34 37.96 -21.18
C GLN A 106 -17.27 36.85 -21.66
N ASP A 107 -17.14 36.41 -22.92
CA ASP A 107 -17.95 35.30 -23.45
C ASP A 107 -17.73 33.98 -22.69
N LEU A 108 -16.54 33.79 -22.14
CA LEU A 108 -16.19 32.63 -21.32
C LEU A 108 -16.54 32.79 -19.83
N GLY A 109 -17.17 33.92 -19.45
CA GLY A 109 -17.58 34.19 -18.07
C GLY A 109 -16.42 34.45 -17.12
N ILE A 110 -15.24 34.81 -17.65
CA ILE A 110 -14.09 35.20 -16.84
C ILE A 110 -14.25 36.69 -16.53
N GLU A 111 -14.69 37.00 -15.30
CA GLU A 111 -14.74 38.38 -14.82
C GLU A 111 -13.32 38.96 -14.76
N VAL A 112 -13.13 40.12 -15.42
CA VAL A 112 -11.90 40.93 -15.40
C VAL A 112 -12.05 42.06 -14.41
#